data_AF-K6C0C1-F1
#
_entry.id   AF-K6C0C1-F1
#
_cell.length_a   1.000
_cell.length_b   1.000
_cell.length_c   1.000
_cell.angle_alpha   90.00
_cell.angle_beta   90.00
_cell.angle_gamma   90.00
#
_symmetry.space_group_name_H-M   'P 1'
#
loop_
_entity.id
_entity.type
_entity.pdbx_description
1 polymer ?
#
loop_
_entity_poly.entity_id
_entity_poly.type
_entity_poly.pdbx_seq_one_letter_code
_entity_poly.pdbx_strand_id
1 'polypeptide(L)'
;MERVLQECKRVLKPNGKLLVLEHIKMEQPFCAGLQHLLTPAWKHIANDCHLNRNPEVLIEECGFNIISSKKYLKNSHLLNDSLTSSATL
;
A
#
# COMPACT_ATOMS: atom_id res chain seq x y z
N MET A 1 4.31 -6.57 -5.46
CA MET A 1 4.88 -5.37 -4.82
C MET A 1 6.34 -5.54 -4.48
N GLU A 2 6.74 -6.64 -3.83
CA GLU A 2 8.14 -6.91 -3.46
C GLU A 2 9.15 -6.69 -4.62
N ARG A 3 8.94 -7.30 -5.78
CA ARG A 3 9.80 -7.10 -6.97
C ARG A 3 9.90 -5.62 -7.38
N VAL A 4 8.81 -4.85 -7.26
CA VAL A 4 8.79 -3.42 -7.57
C VAL A 4 9.63 -2.65 -6.56
N LEU A 5 9.51 -2.96 -5.27
CA LEU A 5 10.29 -2.32 -4.21
C LEU A 5 11.79 -2.65 -4.35
N GLN A 6 12.13 -3.88 -4.74
CA GLN A 6 13.51 -4.28 -5.05
C GLN A 6 14.09 -3.51 -6.24
N GLU A 7 13.32 -3.34 -7.32
CA GLU A 7 13.76 -2.52 -8.45
C GLU A 7 13.86 -1.04 -8.10
N CYS A 8 12.92 -0.50 -7.31
CA CYS A 8 13.00 0.85 -6.78
C CYS A 8 14.28 1.06 -5.96
N LYS A 9 14.63 0.08 -5.11
CA LYS A 9 15.88 0.07 -4.33
C LYS A 9 17.11 0.06 -5.22
N ARG A 10 17.11 -0.73 -6.29
CA ARG A 10 18.22 -0.81 -7.25
C ARG A 10 18.47 0.50 -7.99
N VAL A 11 17.42 1.25 -8.33
CA VAL A 11 17.53 2.52 -9.10
C VAL A 11 17.63 3.76 -8.23
N LEU A 12 17.31 3.67 -6.93
CA LEU A 12 17.42 4.80 -6.02
C LEU A 12 18.88 5.19 -5.84
N LYS A 13 19.17 6.50 -5.91
CA LYS A 13 20.46 7.03 -5.46
C LYS A 13 20.64 6.82 -3.94
N PRO A 14 21.89 6.81 -3.43
CA PRO A 14 22.13 6.89 -1.99
C PRO A 14 21.38 8.08 -1.36
N ASN A 15 20.71 7.86 -0.23
CA ASN A 15 19.83 8.83 0.44
C ASN A 15 18.61 9.30 -0.39
N GLY A 16 18.25 8.54 -1.43
CA GLY A 16 17.03 8.77 -2.19
C GLY A 16 15.79 8.52 -1.34
N LYS A 17 14.69 9.20 -1.68
CA LYS A 17 13.38 8.99 -1.05
C LYS A 17 12.46 8.26 -2.02
N LEU A 18 11.76 7.26 -1.52
CA LEU A 18 10.68 6.57 -2.22
C LEU A 18 9.36 7.11 -1.71
N LEU A 19 8.54 7.68 -2.60
CA LEU A 19 7.16 8.06 -2.31
C LEU A 19 6.23 6.97 -2.81
N VAL A 20 5.46 6.38 -1.90
CA VAL A 20 4.50 5.31 -2.19
C VAL A 20 3.11 5.86 -1.98
N LEU A 21 2.25 5.71 -2.99
CA LEU A 21 0.81 5.96 -2.89
C LEU A 21 0.10 4.64 -3.18
N GLU A 22 -0.54 4.07 -2.16
CA GLU A 22 -1.20 2.77 -2.30
C GLU A 22 -2.54 2.75 -1.60
N HIS A 23 -3.44 1.90 -2.09
CA HIS A 23 -4.71 1.63 -1.41
C HIS A 23 -4.47 0.72 -0.20
N ILE A 24 -5.08 1.03 0.94
CA ILE A 24 -4.92 0.26 2.17
C ILE A 24 -6.22 -0.35 2.65
N LYS A 25 -6.08 -1.36 3.50
CA LYS A 25 -7.20 -1.94 4.24
C LYS A 25 -7.86 -0.87 5.12
N MET A 26 -9.19 -0.84 5.09
CA MET A 26 -9.99 -0.02 5.98
C MET A 26 -9.89 -0.48 7.43
N GLU A 27 -9.92 0.47 8.37
CA GLU A 27 -9.83 0.18 9.81
C GLU A 27 -11.17 -0.31 10.39
N GLN A 28 -12.30 0.03 9.77
CA GLN A 28 -13.62 -0.40 10.21
C GLN A 28 -13.81 -1.91 9.97
N PRO A 29 -14.12 -2.71 11.02
CA PRO A 29 -14.19 -4.18 10.89
C PRO A 29 -15.16 -4.68 9.82
N PHE A 30 -16.31 -4.01 9.67
CA PHE A 30 -17.30 -4.35 8.66
C PHE A 30 -16.76 -4.13 7.23
N CYS A 31 -16.19 -2.96 6.99
CA CYS A 31 -15.60 -2.60 5.69
C CYS A 31 -14.38 -3.48 5.37
N ALA A 32 -13.55 -3.79 6.37
CA ALA A 32 -12.43 -4.71 6.25
C ALA A 32 -12.89 -6.13 5.85
N GLY A 33 -13.99 -6.63 6.42
CA GLY A 33 -14.59 -7.91 6.04
C GLY A 33 -15.10 -7.90 4.59
N LEU A 34 -15.74 -6.80 4.18
CA LEU A 34 -16.21 -6.62 2.81
C LEU A 34 -15.04 -6.55 1.81
N GLN A 35 -13.97 -5.81 2.13
CA GLN A 35 -12.75 -5.77 1.32
C GLN A 35 -12.15 -7.17 1.16
N HIS A 36 -12.12 -7.97 2.22
CA HIS A 36 -11.61 -9.34 2.15
C HIS A 36 -12.43 -10.23 1.21
N LEU A 37 -13.76 -10.13 1.27
CA LEU A 37 -14.67 -10.88 0.40
C LEU A 37 -14.58 -10.44 -1.07
N LEU A 38 -14.40 -9.14 -1.32
CA LEU A 38 -14.29 -8.59 -2.68
C LEU A 38 -12.90 -8.78 -3.29
N THR A 39 -11.86 -8.97 -2.47
CA THR A 39 -10.46 -9.07 -2.93
C THR A 39 -10.24 -10.11 -4.04
N PRO A 40 -10.79 -11.34 -4.01
CA PRO A 40 -10.58 -12.32 -5.07
C PRO A 40 -11.08 -11.84 -6.44
N ALA A 41 -12.30 -11.30 -6.49
CA ALA A 41 -12.85 -10.71 -7.72
C ALA A 41 -12.05 -9.48 -8.14
N TRP A 42 -11.63 -8.66 -7.18
CA TRP A 42 -10.88 -7.43 -7.43
C TRP A 42 -9.48 -7.71 -8.00
N LYS A 43 -8.79 -8.75 -7.55
CA LYS A 43 -7.49 -9.16 -8.10
C LYS A 43 -7.53 -9.41 -9.60
N HIS A 44 -8.62 -10.03 -10.07
CA HIS A 44 -8.81 -10.34 -11.49
C HIS A 44 -9.10 -9.10 -12.35
N ILE A 45 -9.75 -8.08 -11.78
CA ILE A 45 -10.18 -6.88 -12.51
C ILE A 45 -9.13 -5.76 -12.43
N ALA A 46 -8.45 -5.64 -11.29
CA ALA A 46 -7.54 -4.54 -10.96
C ALA A 46 -6.06 -4.95 -10.97
N ASN A 47 -5.68 -5.89 -11.84
CA ASN A 47 -4.28 -6.25 -12.11
C ASN A 47 -3.50 -6.66 -10.83
N ASP A 48 -4.09 -7.57 -10.04
CA ASP A 48 -3.55 -8.08 -8.76
C ASP A 48 -3.50 -7.03 -7.62
N CYS A 49 -4.36 -6.02 -7.68
CA CYS A 49 -4.56 -5.10 -6.56
C CYS A 49 -5.22 -5.82 -5.37
N HIS A 50 -4.61 -5.66 -4.19
CA HIS A 50 -5.09 -6.27 -2.94
C HIS A 50 -5.71 -5.19 -2.03
N LEU A 51 -7.04 -5.16 -1.94
CA LEU A 51 -7.78 -4.20 -1.10
C LEU A 51 -7.43 -4.31 0.40
N ASN A 52 -6.96 -5.47 0.84
CA ASN A 52 -6.65 -5.78 2.22
C ASN A 52 -5.14 -5.77 2.54
N ARG A 53 -4.30 -5.21 1.66
CA ARG A 53 -2.85 -5.18 1.85
C ARG A 53 -2.45 -4.19 2.95
N ASN A 54 -1.46 -4.58 3.74
CA ASN A 54 -0.71 -3.66 4.59
C ASN A 54 0.62 -3.33 3.90
N PRO A 55 0.74 -2.16 3.26
CA PRO A 55 1.93 -1.83 2.49
C PRO A 55 3.12 -1.43 3.36
N GLU A 56 2.89 -0.96 4.59
CA GLU A 56 3.95 -0.55 5.50
C GLU A 56 4.88 -1.73 5.83
N VAL A 57 4.31 -2.88 6.19
CA VAL A 57 5.07 -4.11 6.48
C VAL A 57 5.92 -4.54 5.28
N LEU A 58 5.35 -4.53 4.07
CA LEU A 58 6.07 -4.93 2.86
C LEU A 58 7.21 -3.97 2.49
N ILE A 59 7.03 -2.67 2.75
CA ILE A 59 8.05 -1.65 2.53
C ILE A 59 9.23 -1.88 3.49
N GLU A 60 8.94 -2.14 4.77
CA GLU A 60 9.95 -2.42 5.80
C GLU A 60 10.69 -3.73 5.51
N GLU A 61 9.99 -4.80 5.14
CA GLU A 61 10.59 -6.09 4.75
C GLU A 61 11.53 -5.98 3.54
N CYS A 62 11.28 -5.03 2.64
CA CYS A 62 12.18 -4.74 1.51
C CYS A 62 13.41 -3.89 1.89
N GLY A 63 13.54 -3.54 3.18
CA GLY A 63 14.66 -2.79 3.73
C GLY A 63 14.60 -1.30 3.41
N PHE A 64 13.39 -0.72 3.43
CA PHE A 64 13.19 0.73 3.47
C PHE A 64 12.74 1.15 4.88
N ASN A 65 13.23 2.29 5.36
CA ASN A 65 12.77 2.92 6.58
C ASN A 65 11.65 3.93 6.27
N ILE A 66 10.48 3.76 6.87
CA ILE A 66 9.35 4.68 6.71
C ILE A 66 9.62 5.93 7.56
N ILE A 67 9.70 7.10 6.90
CA ILE A 67 9.94 8.40 7.54
C ILE A 67 8.62 9.10 7.89
N SER A 68 7.61 8.94 7.03
CA SER A 68 6.28 9.52 7.22
C SER A 68 5.25 8.67 6.51
N SER A 69 4.11 8.50 7.17
CA SER A 69 2.94 7.79 6.66
C SER A 69 1.71 8.63 6.93
N LYS A 70 0.86 8.84 5.91
CA LYS A 70 -0.43 9.54 6.02
C LYS A 70 -1.52 8.70 5.37
N LYS A 71 -2.55 8.39 6.16
CA LYS A 71 -3.76 7.73 5.70
C LYS A 71 -4.80 8.77 5.30
N TYR A 72 -5.39 8.57 4.13
CA TYR A 72 -6.45 9.41 3.58
C TYR A 72 -7.72 8.57 3.45
N LEU A 73 -8.74 8.93 4.23
CA LEU A 73 -10.10 8.44 4.05
C LEU A 73 -10.80 9.33 3.03
N LYS A 74 -11.18 8.80 1.87
CA LYS A 74 -12.00 9.54 0.91
C LYS A 74 -13.48 9.30 1.24
N ASN A 75 -14.29 10.35 1.33
CA ASN A 75 -15.72 10.34 1.73
C ASN A 75 -16.67 9.45 0.89
N SER A 76 -16.17 8.66 -0.06
CA SER A 76 -16.91 7.54 -0.64
C SER A 76 -16.77 6.32 0.26
N HIS A 77 -17.74 6.12 1.17
CA HIS A 77 -17.83 5.08 2.22
C HIS A 77 -17.53 3.61 1.83
N LEU A 78 -17.22 3.33 0.56
CA LEU A 78 -17.14 1.98 0.04
C LEU A 78 -15.81 1.63 -0.63
N LEU A 79 -14.93 2.58 -0.98
CA LEU A 79 -13.89 2.26 -1.97
C LEU A 79 -12.50 2.91 -1.87
N ASN A 80 -12.15 3.82 -0.96
CA ASN A 80 -10.81 4.43 -1.03
C ASN A 80 -10.23 4.91 0.30
N ASP A 81 -9.47 4.02 0.95
CA ASP A 81 -8.42 4.42 1.88
C ASP A 81 -7.10 4.39 1.13
N SER A 82 -6.38 5.50 1.12
CA SER A 82 -5.07 5.62 0.47
C SER A 82 -4.01 5.98 1.49
N LEU A 83 -2.86 5.34 1.42
CA LEU A 83 -1.68 5.66 2.20
C LEU A 83 -0.65 6.35 1.33
N THR A 84 -0.19 7.51 1.77
CA THR A 84 1.02 8.14 1.25
C THR A 84 2.14 7.91 2.24
N SER A 85 3.18 7.19 1.82
CA SER A 85 4.37 6.94 2.63
C SER A 85 5.62 7.47 1.94
N SER A 86 6.48 8.14 2.71
CA SER A 86 7.84 8.49 2.29
C SER A 86 8.81 7.58 3.02
N ALA A 87 9.61 6.82 2.27
CA ALA A 87 10.60 5.90 2.81
C ALA A 87 12.00 6.21 2.26
N THR A 88 13.04 5.73 2.94
CA THR A 88 14.45 5.89 2.54
C THR A 88 15.22 4.61 2.81
N LEU A 89 16.24 4.34 1.99
CA LEU A 89 17.15 3.21 2.15
C LEU A 89 18.11 3.42 3.32
#